data_AF-A0A7X9F8H6-F1
#
_entry.id   AF-A0A7X9F8H6-F1
#
_cell.length_a   1.000
_cell.length_b   1.000
_cell.length_c   1.000
_cell.angle_alpha   90.00
_cell.angle_beta   90.00
_cell.angle_gamma   90.00
#
_symmetry.space_group_name_H-M   'P 1'
#
loop_
_entity.id
_entity.type
_entity.pdbx_description
1 polymer ?
#
loop_
_entity_poly.entity_id
_entity_poly.type
_entity_poly.pdbx_seq_one_letter_code
_entity_poly.pdbx_strand_id
1 'polypeptide(L)'
;EPVLRIYCSAQAHSSVDKAVRIAGIGIKNLVKIKTRSDFSMDPEELSAAIEKDLKAGFKPCCVVATLGTTGVTAIDPLREIGEICHRHGVWLHVDAALAGTALILPEYRWMIEGREYIDSFVFNPHKWMFTNFDCSAYFVKDASALIRTFEILPEYLKTRTRGQVNDYRDWGVPLGRRFRALKLWCVIRMYGREGLIKMVRNHIEIARRLAEMISQEPDFEIVAPVTLNTVCFRYIPRNANSEETDKINEKLNHALNDSGKMYLTHTKVNGRYTLRMVTAQTNVTMEHVANSWNLIKETARNISPR
;
A
#
# COMPACT_ATOMS: atom_id res chain seq x y z
N GLU A 1 -17.38 24.36 -16.21
CA GLU A 1 -17.50 22.96 -15.72
C GLU A 1 -17.17 22.93 -14.23
N PRO A 2 -17.78 22.05 -13.43
CA PRO A 2 -17.48 21.96 -12.00
C PRO A 2 -16.06 21.43 -11.77
N VAL A 3 -15.36 22.00 -10.78
CA VAL A 3 -13.98 21.61 -10.45
C VAL A 3 -13.98 20.27 -9.71
N LEU A 4 -13.28 19.27 -10.26
CA LEU A 4 -13.22 17.91 -9.70
C LEU A 4 -12.43 17.87 -8.38
N ARG A 5 -12.84 16.98 -7.46
CA ARG A 5 -12.16 16.70 -6.20
C ARG A 5 -11.88 15.21 -6.02
N ILE A 6 -10.64 14.90 -5.68
CA ILE A 6 -10.17 13.54 -5.38
C ILE A 6 -9.76 13.49 -3.92
N TYR A 7 -10.11 12.42 -3.23
CA TYR A 7 -9.81 12.22 -1.81
C TYR A 7 -8.94 10.98 -1.65
N CYS A 8 -7.94 11.05 -0.77
CA CYS A 8 -7.20 9.89 -0.33
C CYS A 8 -6.67 10.10 1.08
N SER A 9 -6.24 9.04 1.74
CA SER A 9 -5.65 9.12 3.07
C SER A 9 -4.40 10.00 3.04
N ALA A 10 -4.12 10.71 4.13
CA ALA A 10 -2.82 11.35 4.35
C ALA A 10 -1.65 10.34 4.27
N GLN A 11 -1.93 9.05 4.47
CA GLN A 11 -0.97 7.93 4.38
C GLN A 11 -1.00 7.21 3.01
N ALA A 12 -1.82 7.66 2.06
CA ALA A 12 -1.89 7.07 0.72
C ALA A 12 -0.56 7.21 -0.03
N HIS A 13 -0.29 6.26 -0.92
CA HIS A 13 0.95 6.27 -1.70
C HIS A 13 1.04 7.50 -2.61
N SER A 14 2.25 8.04 -2.78
CA SER A 14 2.50 9.25 -3.59
C SER A 14 2.16 9.09 -5.09
N SER A 15 1.87 7.87 -5.55
CA SER A 15 1.33 7.65 -6.89
C SER A 15 -0.01 8.34 -7.08
N VAL A 16 -0.81 8.53 -6.03
CA VAL A 16 -2.08 9.26 -6.13
C VAL A 16 -1.81 10.73 -6.48
N ASP A 17 -0.88 11.38 -5.77
CA ASP A 17 -0.43 12.75 -6.05
C ASP A 17 0.07 12.89 -7.49
N LYS A 18 0.84 11.90 -7.95
CA LYS A 18 1.35 11.86 -9.33
C LYS A 18 0.23 11.65 -10.36
N ALA A 19 -0.71 10.74 -10.09
CA ALA A 19 -1.83 10.44 -10.97
C ALA A 19 -2.75 11.65 -11.14
N VAL A 20 -3.07 12.36 -10.05
CA VAL A 20 -3.87 13.60 -10.09
C VAL A 20 -3.21 14.68 -10.95
N ARG A 21 -1.88 14.80 -10.89
CA ARG A 21 -1.13 15.73 -11.74
C ARG A 21 -1.18 15.33 -13.21
N ILE A 22 -0.93 14.04 -13.51
CA ILE A 22 -0.96 13.51 -14.88
C ILE A 22 -2.36 13.63 -15.49
N ALA A 23 -3.41 13.40 -14.72
CA ALA A 23 -4.80 13.51 -15.15
C ALA A 23 -5.27 14.96 -15.38
N GLY A 24 -4.42 15.98 -15.16
CA GLY A 24 -4.78 17.38 -15.35
C GLY A 24 -5.68 17.98 -14.27
N ILE A 25 -6.02 17.21 -13.22
CA ILE A 25 -6.88 17.66 -12.11
C ILE A 25 -6.13 18.65 -11.20
N GLY A 26 -4.82 18.46 -11.04
CA GLY A 26 -3.95 19.38 -10.29
C GLY A 26 -3.98 19.15 -8.78
N ILE A 27 -2.82 19.33 -8.13
CA ILE A 27 -2.62 18.90 -6.73
C ILE A 27 -3.49 19.63 -5.71
N LYS A 28 -3.92 20.86 -6.01
CA LYS A 28 -4.84 21.65 -5.16
C LYS A 28 -6.23 21.01 -5.06
N ASN A 29 -6.54 20.05 -5.92
CA ASN A 29 -7.79 19.31 -5.98
C ASN A 29 -7.68 17.89 -5.40
N LEU A 30 -6.50 17.53 -4.87
CA LEU A 30 -6.32 16.32 -4.06
C LEU A 30 -6.47 16.68 -2.59
N VAL A 31 -7.53 16.18 -1.96
CA VAL A 31 -7.82 16.37 -0.54
C VAL A 31 -7.24 15.19 0.24
N LYS A 32 -6.32 15.49 1.16
CA LYS A 32 -5.76 14.49 2.08
C LYS A 32 -6.65 14.38 3.31
N ILE A 33 -7.30 13.24 3.47
CA ILE A 33 -8.14 12.94 4.64
C ILE A 33 -7.26 12.53 5.80
N LYS A 34 -7.59 13.02 6.99
CA LYS A 34 -6.89 12.65 8.22
C LYS A 34 -7.08 11.17 8.53
N THR A 35 -6.19 10.65 9.36
CA THR A 35 -6.23 9.27 9.80
C THR A 35 -6.62 9.16 11.26
N ARG A 36 -7.19 8.02 11.62
CA ARG A 36 -7.37 7.57 13.01
C ARG A 36 -6.02 7.27 13.65
N SER A 37 -6.02 6.92 14.94
CA SER A 37 -4.81 6.57 15.70
C SER A 37 -4.10 5.31 15.19
N ASP A 38 -4.81 4.43 14.47
CA ASP A 38 -4.26 3.25 13.79
C ASP A 38 -3.77 3.53 12.36
N PHE A 39 -3.73 4.82 11.97
CA PHE A 39 -3.32 5.32 10.66
C PHE A 39 -4.24 4.97 9.48
N SER A 40 -5.41 4.37 9.74
CA SER A 40 -6.47 4.20 8.74
C SER A 40 -7.16 5.54 8.46
N MET A 41 -7.63 5.74 7.22
CA MET A 41 -8.45 6.90 6.85
C MET A 41 -9.67 7.01 7.77
N ASP A 42 -9.95 8.22 8.26
CA ASP A 42 -11.14 8.48 9.07
C ASP A 42 -12.37 8.73 8.16
N PRO A 43 -13.40 7.86 8.20
CA PRO A 43 -14.64 8.05 7.43
C PRO A 43 -15.42 9.31 7.80
N GLU A 44 -15.36 9.78 9.05
CA GLU A 44 -16.08 10.98 9.46
C GLU A 44 -15.46 12.23 8.81
N GLU A 45 -14.13 12.31 8.82
CA GLU A 45 -13.38 13.37 8.12
C GLU A 45 -13.57 13.30 6.60
N LEU A 46 -13.66 12.09 6.01
CA LEU A 46 -14.01 11.92 4.59
C LEU A 46 -15.40 12.49 4.28
N SER A 47 -16.41 12.11 5.06
CA SER A 47 -17.79 12.58 4.88
C SER A 47 -17.87 14.10 4.98
N ALA A 48 -17.26 14.68 6.03
CA ALA A 48 -17.22 16.12 6.24
C ALA A 48 -16.49 16.87 5.09
N ALA A 49 -15.40 16.30 4.57
CA ALA A 49 -14.67 16.88 3.43
C ALA A 49 -15.52 16.91 2.16
N ILE A 50 -16.21 15.79 1.84
CA ILE A 50 -17.10 15.69 0.69
C ILE A 50 -18.24 16.71 0.79
N GLU A 51 -18.92 16.79 1.94
CA GLU A 51 -20.01 17.75 2.15
C GLU A 51 -19.55 19.20 2.04
N LYS A 52 -18.37 19.52 2.57
CA LYS A 52 -17.78 20.85 2.48
C LYS A 52 -17.49 21.23 1.02
N ASP A 53 -16.89 20.33 0.26
CA ASP A 53 -16.56 20.57 -1.15
C ASP A 53 -17.83 20.70 -2.00
N LEU A 54 -18.87 19.90 -1.75
CA LEU A 54 -20.19 20.05 -2.39
C LEU A 54 -20.81 21.43 -2.12
N LYS A 55 -20.80 21.89 -0.86
CA LYS A 55 -21.31 23.24 -0.48
C LYS A 55 -20.51 24.37 -1.13
N ALA A 56 -19.22 24.14 -1.40
CA ALA A 56 -18.35 25.08 -2.08
C ALA A 56 -18.40 24.99 -3.62
N GLY A 57 -19.30 24.17 -4.19
CA GLY A 57 -19.51 24.06 -5.64
C GLY A 57 -18.50 23.16 -6.36
N PHE A 58 -17.66 22.40 -5.63
CA PHE A 58 -16.80 21.39 -6.22
C PHE A 58 -17.58 20.10 -6.54
N LYS A 59 -17.01 19.25 -7.39
CA LYS A 59 -17.54 17.92 -7.73
C LYS A 59 -16.64 16.81 -7.19
N PRO A 60 -16.97 16.21 -6.03
CA PRO A 60 -16.37 14.95 -5.59
C PRO A 60 -16.44 13.91 -6.72
N CYS A 61 -15.30 13.32 -7.09
CA CYS A 61 -15.25 12.40 -8.24
C CYS A 61 -14.59 11.06 -7.95
N CYS A 62 -13.61 10.99 -7.05
CA CYS A 62 -12.95 9.74 -6.71
C CYS A 62 -12.43 9.74 -5.27
N VAL A 63 -12.60 8.63 -4.57
CA VAL A 63 -11.91 8.30 -3.32
C VAL A 63 -10.95 7.15 -3.58
N VAL A 64 -9.70 7.28 -3.12
CA VAL A 64 -8.73 6.19 -3.08
C VAL A 64 -8.61 5.67 -1.66
N ALA A 65 -9.22 4.51 -1.41
CA ALA A 65 -9.03 3.75 -0.18
C ALA A 65 -7.81 2.83 -0.32
N THR A 66 -7.00 2.73 0.74
CA THR A 66 -5.75 1.97 0.72
C THR A 66 -5.83 0.75 1.63
N LEU A 67 -5.58 -0.43 1.08
CA LEU A 67 -5.35 -1.65 1.85
C LEU A 67 -3.84 -1.90 1.92
N GLY A 68 -3.24 -1.47 3.03
CA GLY A 68 -1.80 -1.58 3.27
C GLY A 68 -1.05 -0.35 2.79
N THR A 69 -1.17 0.75 3.55
CA THR A 69 -0.41 2.00 3.29
C THR A 69 1.10 1.76 3.25
N THR A 70 1.82 2.58 2.49
CA THR A 70 3.25 2.34 2.24
C THR A 70 4.10 2.52 3.50
N GLY A 71 3.73 3.49 4.35
CA GLY A 71 4.44 3.78 5.59
C GLY A 71 4.26 2.67 6.64
N VAL A 72 3.02 2.34 7.01
CA VAL A 72 2.79 1.49 8.19
C VAL A 72 1.88 0.30 7.91
N THR A 73 1.54 0.05 6.65
CA THR A 73 0.59 -1.00 6.24
C THR A 73 -0.79 -0.88 6.91
N ALA A 74 -1.23 0.35 7.17
CA ALA A 74 -2.58 0.62 7.65
C ALA A 74 -3.63 0.18 6.63
N ILE A 75 -4.80 -0.22 7.13
CA ILE A 75 -5.92 -0.69 6.32
C ILE A 75 -7.07 0.31 6.49
N ASP A 76 -7.44 0.99 5.41
CA ASP A 76 -8.60 1.87 5.42
C ASP A 76 -9.91 1.06 5.60
N PRO A 77 -10.89 1.55 6.40
CA PRO A 77 -12.16 0.86 6.63
C PRO A 77 -13.04 0.91 5.38
N LEU A 78 -12.89 -0.11 4.51
CA LEU A 78 -13.47 -0.11 3.18
C LEU A 78 -15.00 0.02 3.18
N ARG A 79 -15.69 -0.63 4.12
CA ARG A 79 -17.15 -0.62 4.17
C ARG A 79 -17.69 0.79 4.39
N GLU A 80 -17.24 1.46 5.44
CA GLU A 80 -17.68 2.81 5.78
C GLU A 80 -17.35 3.82 4.66
N ILE A 81 -16.15 3.71 4.08
CA ILE A 81 -15.75 4.53 2.93
C ILE A 81 -16.66 4.25 1.71
N GLY A 82 -16.94 2.98 1.43
CA GLY A 82 -17.82 2.55 0.35
C GLY A 82 -19.24 3.06 0.49
N GLU A 83 -19.82 2.99 1.69
CA GLU A 83 -21.14 3.54 1.98
C GLU A 83 -21.19 5.06 1.75
N ILE A 84 -20.15 5.80 2.16
CA ILE A 84 -20.03 7.24 1.87
C ILE A 84 -19.95 7.48 0.35
N CYS A 85 -19.06 6.78 -0.35
CA CYS A 85 -18.88 6.94 -1.79
C CYS A 85 -20.19 6.67 -2.54
N HIS A 86 -20.91 5.61 -2.17
CA HIS A 86 -22.18 5.24 -2.77
C HIS A 86 -23.25 6.32 -2.57
N ARG A 87 -23.41 6.84 -1.34
CA ARG A 87 -24.38 7.92 -1.05
C ARG A 87 -24.15 9.18 -1.88
N HIS A 88 -22.90 9.49 -2.20
CA HIS A 88 -22.53 10.70 -2.93
C HIS A 88 -22.24 10.47 -4.43
N GLY A 89 -22.38 9.24 -4.93
CA GLY A 89 -22.08 8.90 -6.33
C GLY A 89 -20.60 9.12 -6.71
N VAL A 90 -19.68 8.88 -5.77
CA VAL A 90 -18.24 9.06 -5.93
C VAL A 90 -17.58 7.73 -6.29
N TRP A 91 -16.67 7.74 -7.27
CA TRP A 91 -15.93 6.54 -7.67
C TRP A 91 -15.03 6.05 -6.54
N LEU A 92 -15.11 4.76 -6.20
CA LEU A 92 -14.22 4.13 -5.22
C LEU A 92 -13.13 3.30 -5.91
N HIS A 93 -11.89 3.79 -5.80
CA HIS A 93 -10.70 3.02 -6.13
C HIS A 93 -10.06 2.43 -4.88
N VAL A 94 -9.75 1.13 -4.91
CA VAL A 94 -9.01 0.45 -3.85
C VAL A 94 -7.58 0.18 -4.29
N ASP A 95 -6.63 0.86 -3.65
CA ASP A 95 -5.21 0.58 -3.75
C ASP A 95 -4.83 -0.51 -2.73
N ALA A 96 -4.76 -1.75 -3.20
CA ALA A 96 -4.27 -2.89 -2.44
C ALA A 96 -2.93 -3.37 -2.98
N ALA A 97 -2.06 -2.46 -3.47
CA ALA A 97 -0.80 -2.80 -4.13
C ALA A 97 0.02 -3.85 -3.35
N LEU A 98 0.15 -3.67 -2.03
CA LEU A 98 0.82 -4.65 -1.16
C LEU A 98 -0.17 -5.69 -0.60
N ALA A 99 -1.20 -5.24 0.12
CA ALA A 99 -2.05 -6.14 0.91
C ALA A 99 -3.00 -7.00 0.08
N GLY A 100 -3.23 -6.68 -1.19
CA GLY A 100 -4.14 -7.44 -2.04
C GLY A 100 -3.75 -8.91 -2.18
N THR A 101 -2.45 -9.23 -2.07
CA THR A 101 -2.01 -10.64 -2.02
C THR A 101 -2.45 -11.35 -0.75
N ALA A 102 -2.57 -10.67 0.40
CA ALA A 102 -3.05 -11.29 1.64
C ALA A 102 -4.51 -11.74 1.56
N LEU A 103 -5.31 -11.24 0.60
CA LEU A 103 -6.71 -11.65 0.42
C LEU A 103 -6.88 -13.12 -0.05
N ILE A 104 -5.79 -13.79 -0.43
CA ILE A 104 -5.79 -15.24 -0.63
C ILE A 104 -6.03 -15.99 0.68
N LEU A 105 -5.69 -15.38 1.82
CA LEU A 105 -5.91 -15.89 3.17
C LEU A 105 -7.35 -15.55 3.61
N PRO A 106 -8.20 -16.55 3.90
CA PRO A 106 -9.56 -16.30 4.37
C PRO A 106 -9.63 -15.36 5.59
N GLU A 107 -8.69 -15.51 6.53
CA GLU A 107 -8.58 -14.74 7.77
C GLU A 107 -8.23 -13.25 7.57
N TYR A 108 -7.89 -12.83 6.35
CA TYR A 108 -7.60 -11.43 6.00
C TYR A 108 -8.67 -10.79 5.09
N ARG A 109 -9.74 -11.51 4.76
CA ARG A 109 -10.79 -10.98 3.87
C ARG A 109 -11.68 -9.94 4.51
N TRP A 110 -11.59 -9.75 5.83
CA TRP A 110 -12.23 -8.62 6.53
C TRP A 110 -11.78 -7.26 5.93
N MET A 111 -10.56 -7.17 5.38
CA MET A 111 -10.04 -5.96 4.73
C MET A 111 -10.86 -5.52 3.50
N ILE A 112 -11.69 -6.41 2.94
CA ILE A 112 -12.55 -6.13 1.79
C ILE A 112 -14.05 -6.28 2.13
N GLU A 113 -14.42 -6.18 3.40
CA GLU A 113 -15.83 -5.96 3.75
C GLU A 113 -16.32 -4.65 3.11
N GLY A 114 -17.47 -4.68 2.44
CA GLY A 114 -17.96 -3.59 1.59
C GLY A 114 -17.45 -3.60 0.14
N ARG A 115 -16.86 -4.70 -0.34
CA ARG A 115 -16.34 -4.83 -1.72
C ARG A 115 -17.34 -4.52 -2.84
N GLU A 116 -18.63 -4.64 -2.57
CA GLU A 116 -19.71 -4.32 -3.51
C GLU A 116 -19.69 -2.86 -3.99
N TYR A 117 -19.12 -1.96 -3.17
CA TYR A 117 -18.95 -0.54 -3.47
C TYR A 117 -17.71 -0.24 -4.32
N ILE A 118 -16.81 -1.22 -4.54
CA ILE A 118 -15.57 -0.98 -5.29
C ILE A 118 -15.88 -0.82 -6.78
N ASP A 119 -15.44 0.28 -7.37
CA ASP A 119 -15.48 0.49 -8.83
C ASP A 119 -14.21 0.00 -9.52
N SER A 120 -13.06 0.11 -8.83
CA SER A 120 -11.78 -0.39 -9.32
C SER A 120 -10.85 -0.83 -8.20
N PHE A 121 -10.03 -1.84 -8.46
CA PHE A 121 -9.14 -2.46 -7.50
C PHE A 121 -7.78 -2.72 -8.14
N VAL A 122 -6.69 -2.44 -7.42
CA VAL A 122 -5.34 -2.79 -7.87
C VAL A 122 -4.61 -3.58 -6.80
N PHE A 123 -3.88 -4.61 -7.21
CA PHE A 123 -2.83 -5.19 -6.39
C PHE A 123 -1.60 -5.49 -7.23
N ASN A 124 -0.43 -5.58 -6.59
CA ASN A 124 0.83 -5.80 -7.30
C ASN A 124 1.38 -7.20 -6.99
N PRO A 125 1.18 -8.19 -7.87
CA PRO A 125 1.84 -9.49 -7.75
C PRO A 125 3.36 -9.40 -7.57
N HIS A 126 3.99 -8.34 -8.11
CA HIS A 126 5.42 -8.15 -7.95
C HIS A 126 5.89 -7.65 -6.58
N LYS A 127 4.97 -7.25 -5.70
CA LYS A 127 5.31 -6.85 -4.33
C LYS A 127 5.37 -8.05 -3.42
N TRP A 128 4.31 -8.86 -3.40
CA TRP A 128 4.17 -9.92 -2.38
C TRP A 128 3.58 -11.23 -2.89
N MET A 129 3.49 -11.39 -4.22
CA MET A 129 3.08 -12.62 -4.89
C MET A 129 4.21 -13.15 -5.81
N PHE A 130 5.46 -12.89 -5.44
CA PHE A 130 6.68 -13.50 -6.00
C PHE A 130 6.88 -13.38 -7.52
N THR A 131 6.11 -12.52 -8.18
CA THR A 131 6.25 -12.27 -9.61
C THR A 131 7.36 -11.25 -9.85
N ASN A 132 8.32 -11.49 -10.74
CA ASN A 132 9.36 -10.48 -10.98
C ASN A 132 8.79 -9.14 -11.48
N PHE A 133 9.49 -8.05 -11.20
CA PHE A 133 9.09 -6.70 -11.60
C PHE A 133 8.99 -6.55 -13.14
N ASP A 134 8.02 -5.83 -13.71
CA ASP A 134 6.82 -5.24 -13.13
C ASP A 134 5.58 -6.13 -13.35
N CYS A 135 4.67 -6.20 -12.38
CA CYS A 135 3.38 -6.86 -12.56
C CYS A 135 2.32 -6.26 -11.63
N SER A 136 1.46 -5.40 -12.17
CA SER A 136 0.32 -4.83 -11.45
C SER A 136 -0.96 -5.35 -12.10
N ALA A 137 -1.85 -5.90 -11.29
CA ALA A 137 -3.13 -6.43 -11.71
C ALA A 137 -4.21 -5.42 -11.30
N TYR A 138 -4.84 -4.82 -12.31
CA TYR A 138 -5.90 -3.84 -12.16
C TYR A 138 -7.23 -4.48 -12.58
N PHE A 139 -8.24 -4.31 -11.75
CA PHE A 139 -9.61 -4.76 -11.95
C PHE A 139 -10.53 -3.55 -11.95
N VAL A 140 -11.55 -3.59 -12.79
CA VAL A 140 -12.61 -2.58 -12.84
C VAL A 140 -13.94 -3.30 -12.92
N LYS A 141 -14.96 -2.76 -12.25
CA LYS A 141 -16.31 -3.32 -12.23
C LYS A 141 -16.97 -3.24 -13.61
N ASP A 142 -16.71 -2.15 -14.35
CA ASP A 142 -17.18 -1.91 -15.71
C ASP A 142 -16.01 -1.56 -16.64
N ALA A 143 -15.64 -2.51 -17.52
CA ALA A 143 -14.55 -2.31 -18.47
C ALA A 143 -14.84 -1.20 -19.50
N SER A 144 -16.12 -0.87 -19.74
CA SER A 144 -16.48 0.19 -20.68
C SER A 144 -16.01 1.58 -20.22
N ALA A 145 -15.82 1.78 -18.91
CA ALA A 145 -15.21 2.99 -18.38
C ALA A 145 -13.77 3.19 -18.88
N LEU A 146 -12.99 2.12 -18.97
CA LEU A 146 -11.63 2.19 -19.50
C LEU A 146 -11.64 2.46 -21.00
N ILE A 147 -12.51 1.77 -21.75
CA ILE A 147 -12.63 1.92 -23.21
C ILE A 147 -13.00 3.36 -23.56
N ARG A 148 -14.04 3.93 -22.91
CA ARG A 148 -14.44 5.34 -23.11
C ARG A 148 -13.31 6.34 -22.81
N THR A 149 -12.37 5.97 -21.96
CA THR A 149 -11.28 6.85 -21.52
C THR A 149 -10.05 6.75 -22.42
N PHE A 150 -9.68 5.53 -22.84
CA PHE A 150 -8.38 5.26 -23.46
C PHE A 150 -8.46 4.87 -24.93
N GLU A 151 -9.64 4.50 -25.44
CA GLU A 151 -9.76 4.05 -26.82
C GLU A 151 -9.40 5.17 -27.80
N ILE A 152 -8.50 4.83 -28.72
CA ILE A 152 -8.25 5.58 -29.95
C ILE A 152 -8.20 4.54 -31.06
N LEU A 153 -9.10 4.65 -32.04
CA LEU A 153 -9.26 3.66 -33.10
C LEU A 153 -8.83 4.20 -34.48
N PRO A 154 -7.54 4.16 -34.81
CA PRO A 154 -7.07 4.40 -36.17
C PRO A 154 -7.39 3.21 -37.10
N GLU A 155 -7.41 3.46 -38.41
CA GLU A 155 -7.81 2.47 -39.43
C GLU A 155 -7.03 1.17 -39.36
N TYR A 156 -5.71 1.24 -39.17
CA TYR A 156 -4.81 0.08 -39.14
C TYR A 156 -5.04 -0.85 -37.93
N LEU A 157 -5.84 -0.43 -36.96
CA LEU A 157 -6.18 -1.19 -35.76
C LEU A 157 -7.58 -1.82 -35.81
N LYS A 158 -8.33 -1.63 -36.90
CA LYS A 158 -9.65 -2.24 -37.10
C LYS A 158 -9.49 -3.71 -37.49
N THR A 159 -10.17 -4.58 -36.78
CA THR A 159 -10.16 -6.04 -37.01
C THR A 159 -11.59 -6.57 -37.04
N ARG A 160 -11.80 -7.72 -37.70
CA ARG A 160 -13.12 -8.39 -37.74
C ARG A 160 -13.52 -9.00 -36.39
N THR A 161 -12.58 -9.20 -35.48
CA THR A 161 -12.79 -9.83 -34.16
C THR A 161 -13.08 -8.80 -33.05
N ARG A 162 -13.14 -7.52 -33.38
CA ARG A 162 -13.42 -6.47 -32.39
C ARG A 162 -14.80 -6.69 -31.76
N GLY A 163 -14.88 -6.54 -30.44
CA GLY A 163 -16.08 -6.87 -29.67
C GLY A 163 -16.29 -8.36 -29.40
N GLN A 164 -15.49 -9.25 -30.02
CA GLN A 164 -15.47 -10.69 -29.71
C GLN A 164 -14.34 -11.06 -28.74
N VAL A 165 -13.25 -10.27 -28.74
CA VAL A 165 -12.09 -10.44 -27.87
C VAL A 165 -11.71 -9.11 -27.21
N ASN A 166 -10.95 -9.20 -26.11
CA ASN A 166 -10.47 -8.01 -25.41
C ASN A 166 -9.23 -7.42 -26.10
N ASP A 167 -9.38 -6.19 -26.60
CA ASP A 167 -8.27 -5.37 -27.08
C ASP A 167 -7.63 -4.62 -25.89
N TYR A 168 -6.67 -5.27 -25.19
CA TYR A 168 -6.04 -4.71 -23.99
C TYR A 168 -5.31 -3.36 -24.16
N ARG A 169 -5.11 -2.91 -25.40
CA ARG A 169 -4.63 -1.56 -25.70
C ARG A 169 -5.64 -0.48 -25.27
N ASP A 170 -6.93 -0.79 -25.32
CA ASP A 170 -8.03 0.15 -25.01
C ASP A 170 -8.30 0.23 -23.49
N TRP A 171 -7.49 -0.47 -22.69
CA TRP A 171 -7.64 -0.57 -21.23
C TRP A 171 -6.56 0.23 -20.48
N GLY A 172 -5.83 1.12 -21.15
CA GLY A 172 -4.83 1.96 -20.51
C GLY A 172 -4.05 2.81 -21.49
N VAL A 173 -3.03 3.49 -20.96
CA VAL A 173 -2.24 4.49 -21.70
C VAL A 173 -1.42 3.91 -22.87
N PRO A 174 -0.66 2.80 -22.72
CA PRO A 174 0.22 2.35 -23.80
C PRO A 174 -0.49 1.45 -24.83
N LEU A 175 -0.21 1.70 -26.11
CA LEU A 175 -0.61 0.82 -27.21
C LEU A 175 0.08 -0.56 -27.12
N GLY A 176 1.42 -0.56 -27.08
CA GLY A 176 2.24 -1.77 -27.01
C GLY A 176 2.30 -2.34 -25.58
N ARG A 177 2.20 -3.67 -25.45
CA ARG A 177 2.20 -4.35 -24.15
C ARG A 177 3.12 -5.58 -24.15
N ARG A 178 3.85 -5.76 -23.05
CA ARG A 178 4.60 -7.00 -22.78
C ARG A 178 3.64 -8.15 -22.47
N PHE A 179 4.07 -9.39 -22.67
CA PHE A 179 3.33 -10.58 -22.25
C PHE A 179 3.42 -10.82 -20.72
N ARG A 180 2.90 -9.87 -19.92
CA ARG A 180 2.98 -9.90 -18.45
C ARG A 180 2.22 -11.06 -17.82
N ALA A 181 1.18 -11.56 -18.49
CA ALA A 181 0.37 -12.67 -17.99
C ALA A 181 1.16 -13.98 -17.88
N LEU A 182 2.17 -14.21 -18.73
CA LEU A 182 2.96 -15.44 -18.73
C LEU A 182 3.66 -15.66 -17.39
N LYS A 183 4.40 -14.66 -16.89
CA LYS A 183 5.13 -14.80 -15.61
C LYS A 183 4.20 -14.96 -14.41
N LEU A 184 3.06 -14.26 -14.39
CA LEU A 184 2.07 -14.40 -13.33
C LEU A 184 1.44 -15.79 -13.35
N TRP A 185 1.10 -16.28 -14.54
CA TRP A 185 0.57 -17.63 -14.72
C TRP A 185 1.57 -18.69 -14.26
N CYS A 186 2.85 -18.57 -14.63
CA CYS A 186 3.91 -19.49 -14.17
C CYS A 186 4.02 -19.52 -12.64
N VAL A 187 4.01 -18.36 -11.98
CA VAL A 187 4.04 -18.27 -10.50
C VAL A 187 2.84 -18.99 -9.88
N ILE A 188 1.62 -18.71 -10.36
CA ILE A 188 0.39 -19.34 -9.84
C ILE A 188 0.44 -20.87 -10.05
N ARG A 189 0.89 -21.31 -11.23
CA ARG A 189 1.04 -22.74 -11.58
C ARG A 189 2.09 -23.45 -10.73
N MET A 190 3.23 -22.81 -10.49
CA MET A 190 4.39 -23.39 -9.83
C MET A 190 4.18 -23.52 -8.32
N TYR A 191 3.72 -22.45 -7.65
CA TYR A 191 3.47 -22.49 -6.21
C TYR A 191 2.12 -23.12 -5.86
N GLY A 192 1.13 -22.99 -6.76
CA GLY A 192 -0.25 -23.31 -6.45
C GLY A 192 -0.84 -22.39 -5.37
N ARG A 193 -2.16 -22.51 -5.16
CA ARG A 193 -2.85 -21.72 -4.14
C ARG A 193 -2.30 -21.97 -2.74
N GLU A 194 -2.11 -23.24 -2.36
CA GLU A 194 -1.67 -23.63 -1.02
C GLU A 194 -0.23 -23.18 -0.73
N GLY A 195 0.67 -23.24 -1.72
CA GLY A 195 2.03 -22.74 -1.57
C GLY A 195 2.06 -21.23 -1.33
N LEU A 196 1.28 -20.47 -2.11
CA LEU A 196 1.15 -19.01 -1.92
C LEU A 196 0.56 -18.67 -0.54
N ILE A 197 -0.52 -19.35 -0.13
CA ILE A 197 -1.12 -19.19 1.20
C ILE A 197 -0.08 -19.45 2.30
N LYS A 198 0.65 -20.56 2.22
CA LYS A 198 1.67 -20.92 3.21
C LYS A 198 2.75 -19.85 3.32
N MET A 199 3.25 -19.35 2.20
CA MET A 199 4.31 -18.33 2.17
C MET A 199 3.84 -16.99 2.75
N VAL A 200 2.67 -16.50 2.33
CA VAL A 200 2.12 -15.23 2.82
C VAL A 200 1.82 -15.32 4.33
N ARG A 201 1.21 -16.42 4.78
CA ARG A 201 0.94 -16.65 6.21
C ARG A 201 2.23 -16.71 7.03
N ASN A 202 3.28 -17.36 6.50
CA ASN A 202 4.59 -17.40 7.16
C ASN A 202 5.23 -16.01 7.29
N HIS A 203 5.16 -15.18 6.26
CA HIS A 203 5.69 -13.81 6.30
C HIS A 203 5.02 -12.95 7.39
N ILE A 204 3.70 -13.07 7.53
CA ILE A 204 2.91 -12.42 8.57
C ILE A 204 3.32 -12.93 9.95
N GLU A 205 3.44 -14.25 10.11
CA GLU A 205 3.87 -14.86 11.38
C GLU A 205 5.29 -14.41 11.79
N ILE A 206 6.22 -14.31 10.85
CA ILE A 206 7.56 -13.78 11.12
C ILE A 206 7.50 -12.32 11.58
N ALA A 207 6.67 -11.48 10.95
CA ALA A 207 6.50 -10.09 11.39
C ALA A 207 5.88 -10.00 12.80
N ARG A 208 4.90 -10.85 13.09
CA ARG A 208 4.28 -10.96 14.42
C ARG A 208 5.32 -11.34 15.49
N ARG A 209 6.15 -12.36 15.23
CA ARG A 209 7.24 -12.76 16.13
C ARG A 209 8.30 -11.69 16.32
N LEU A 210 8.64 -10.96 15.26
CA LEU A 210 9.53 -9.80 15.35
C LEU A 210 8.95 -8.73 16.27
N ALA A 211 7.65 -8.42 16.13
CA ALA A 211 6.97 -7.48 17.01
C ALA A 211 7.01 -7.94 18.49
N GLU A 212 6.82 -9.24 18.75
CA GLU A 212 6.95 -9.80 20.11
C GLU A 212 8.37 -9.61 20.66
N MET A 213 9.40 -9.92 19.86
CA MET A 213 10.80 -9.74 20.27
C MET A 213 11.15 -8.27 20.52
N ILE A 214 10.61 -7.33 19.73
CA ILE A 214 10.82 -5.89 19.94
C ILE A 214 10.15 -5.43 21.23
N SER A 215 8.91 -5.88 21.49
CA SER A 215 8.13 -5.49 22.66
C SER A 215 8.74 -5.96 24.00
N GLN A 216 9.66 -6.93 23.95
CA GLN A 216 10.41 -7.40 25.12
C GLN A 216 11.61 -6.52 25.46
N GLU A 217 12.02 -5.62 24.57
CA GLU A 217 13.14 -4.71 24.82
C GLU A 217 12.62 -3.35 25.32
N PRO A 218 13.02 -2.90 26.53
CA PRO A 218 12.49 -1.67 27.13
C PRO A 218 12.98 -0.39 26.45
N ASP A 219 14.03 -0.49 25.65
CA ASP A 219 14.64 0.59 24.88
C ASP A 219 14.19 0.59 23.40
N PHE A 220 13.09 -0.10 23.08
CA PHE A 220 12.45 -0.05 21.77
C PHE A 220 10.94 0.16 21.88
N GLU A 221 10.36 0.78 20.88
CA GLU A 221 8.91 0.94 20.74
C GLU A 221 8.42 0.50 19.36
N ILE A 222 7.24 -0.10 19.31
CA ILE A 222 6.48 -0.31 18.07
C ILE A 222 5.56 0.89 17.88
N VAL A 223 5.66 1.54 16.72
CA VAL A 223 4.99 2.83 16.49
C VAL A 223 3.70 2.72 15.67
N ALA A 224 3.37 1.52 15.19
CA ALA A 224 2.16 1.27 14.43
C ALA A 224 1.68 -0.18 14.58
N PRO A 225 0.37 -0.46 14.38
CA PRO A 225 -0.15 -1.82 14.39
C PRO A 225 0.56 -2.75 13.40
N VAL A 226 0.85 -3.98 13.83
CA VAL A 226 1.48 -5.02 13.00
C VAL A 226 0.39 -5.94 12.45
N THR A 227 -0.32 -5.46 11.43
CA THR A 227 -1.47 -6.18 10.83
C THR A 227 -1.03 -7.22 9.79
N LEU A 228 0.01 -6.89 9.01
CA LEU A 228 0.51 -7.70 7.90
C LEU A 228 1.97 -8.09 8.13
N ASN A 229 2.86 -7.73 7.21
CA ASN A 229 4.25 -8.17 7.17
C ASN A 229 5.26 -7.04 7.39
N THR A 230 4.81 -5.90 7.92
CA THR A 230 5.67 -4.74 8.19
C THR A 230 5.65 -4.43 9.67
N VAL A 231 6.84 -4.34 10.26
CA VAL A 231 7.01 -3.88 11.63
C VAL A 231 7.68 -2.51 11.60
N CYS A 232 7.00 -1.51 12.16
CA CYS A 232 7.48 -0.14 12.27
C CYS A 232 7.89 0.10 13.72
N PHE A 233 9.17 0.39 13.95
CA PHE A 233 9.72 0.49 15.29
C PHE A 233 10.81 1.56 15.39
N ARG A 234 11.14 1.93 16.63
CA ARG A 234 12.18 2.90 16.95
C ARG A 234 12.97 2.43 18.15
N TYR A 235 14.25 2.76 18.16
CA TYR A 235 15.09 2.70 19.34
C TYR A 235 14.86 3.96 20.20
N ILE A 236 14.72 3.79 21.51
CA ILE A 236 14.44 4.83 22.50
C ILE A 236 15.57 4.87 23.54
N PRO A 237 16.63 5.65 23.27
CA PRO A 237 17.74 5.80 24.20
C PRO A 237 17.25 6.46 25.49
N ARG A 238 17.85 6.05 26.62
CA ARG A 238 17.61 6.73 27.90
C ARG A 238 18.08 8.19 27.79
N ASN A 239 17.30 9.10 28.36
CA ASN A 239 17.59 10.54 28.45
C ASN A 239 17.70 11.30 27.11
N ALA A 240 17.37 10.69 25.97
CA ALA A 240 17.31 11.39 24.68
C ALA A 240 15.96 12.10 24.51
N ASN A 241 16.00 13.37 24.09
CA ASN A 241 14.79 14.06 23.65
C ASN A 241 14.35 13.54 22.27
N SER A 242 13.16 13.95 21.82
CA SER A 242 12.61 13.37 20.58
C SER A 242 13.41 13.67 19.31
N GLU A 243 14.10 14.82 19.22
CA GLU A 243 14.92 15.17 18.06
C GLU A 243 16.23 14.36 18.06
N GLU A 244 16.83 14.17 19.24
CA GLU A 244 18.00 13.31 19.41
C GLU A 244 17.66 11.85 19.06
N THR A 245 16.51 11.35 19.51
CA THR A 245 16.01 10.01 19.16
C THR A 245 15.84 9.85 17.66
N ASP A 246 15.32 10.87 16.95
CA ASP A 246 15.20 10.83 15.48
C ASP A 246 16.60 10.73 14.81
N LYS A 247 17.57 11.56 15.24
CA LYS A 247 18.96 11.51 14.73
C LYS A 247 19.66 10.18 15.04
N ILE A 248 19.41 9.59 16.21
CA ILE A 248 19.98 8.29 16.59
C ILE A 248 19.40 7.17 15.72
N ASN A 249 18.09 7.16 15.49
CA ASN A 249 17.47 6.16 14.61
C ASN A 249 17.91 6.32 13.15
N GLU A 250 18.16 7.55 12.68
CA GLU A 250 18.75 7.80 11.37
C GLU A 250 20.18 7.23 11.28
N LYS A 251 21.04 7.52 12.26
CA LYS A 251 22.39 6.96 12.34
C LYS A 251 22.37 5.43 12.41
N LEU A 252 21.47 4.86 13.21
CA LEU A 252 21.25 3.43 13.30
C LEU A 252 20.88 2.83 11.93
N ASN A 253 19.94 3.45 11.21
CA ASN A 253 19.57 3.00 9.87
C ASN A 253 20.76 2.96 8.92
N HIS A 254 21.56 4.03 8.89
CA HIS A 254 22.75 4.10 8.04
C HIS A 254 23.78 3.07 8.44
N ALA A 255 24.11 2.94 9.73
CA ALA A 255 25.09 1.95 10.21
C ALA A 255 24.68 0.51 9.87
N LEU A 256 23.38 0.18 9.99
CA LEU A 256 22.87 -1.15 9.62
C LEU A 256 23.01 -1.41 8.12
N ASN A 257 22.67 -0.44 7.28
CA ASN A 257 22.75 -0.56 5.83
C ASN A 257 24.22 -0.60 5.35
N ASP A 258 25.10 0.23 5.92
CA ASP A 258 26.52 0.32 5.59
C ASP A 258 27.28 -0.95 6.00
N SER A 259 26.74 -1.72 6.97
CA SER A 259 27.32 -3.02 7.35
C SER A 259 27.29 -4.05 6.22
N GLY A 260 26.43 -3.88 5.21
CA GLY A 260 26.20 -4.84 4.12
C GLY A 260 25.50 -6.14 4.54
N LYS A 261 25.17 -6.31 5.84
CA LYS A 261 24.54 -7.52 6.38
C LYS A 261 23.02 -7.51 6.29
N MET A 262 22.42 -6.33 6.23
CA MET A 262 20.98 -6.15 6.11
C MET A 262 20.65 -4.83 5.40
N TYR A 263 19.39 -4.67 5.01
CA TYR A 263 18.91 -3.41 4.44
C TYR A 263 17.54 -3.05 4.99
N LEU A 264 17.43 -1.89 5.61
CA LEU A 264 16.20 -1.30 6.09
C LEU A 264 15.91 0.01 5.37
N THR A 265 14.62 0.30 5.29
CA THR A 265 14.14 1.62 4.89
C THR A 265 13.48 2.28 6.10
N HIS A 266 13.36 3.59 6.04
CA HIS A 266 12.67 4.37 7.06
C HIS A 266 11.38 4.98 6.52
N THR A 267 10.56 5.47 7.44
CA THR A 267 9.44 6.36 7.14
C THR A 267 9.33 7.43 8.22
N LYS A 268 8.32 8.30 8.11
CA LYS A 268 7.93 9.18 9.21
C LYS A 268 6.54 8.82 9.72
N VAL A 269 6.44 8.46 10.99
CA VAL A 269 5.17 8.21 11.69
C VAL A 269 4.95 9.34 12.68
N ASN A 270 3.84 10.08 12.56
CA ASN A 270 3.58 11.28 13.38
C ASN A 270 4.76 12.27 13.41
N GLY A 271 5.43 12.44 12.27
CA GLY A 271 6.60 13.32 12.11
C GLY A 271 7.92 12.75 12.64
N ARG A 272 7.92 11.58 13.28
CA ARG A 272 9.10 10.93 13.87
C ARG A 272 9.76 9.95 12.92
N TYR A 273 11.10 9.90 12.95
CA TYR A 273 11.88 8.98 12.13
C TYR A 273 11.70 7.54 12.63
N THR A 274 11.25 6.66 11.74
CA THR A 274 10.82 5.30 12.07
C THR A 274 11.50 4.28 11.17
N LEU A 275 12.10 3.25 11.76
CA LEU A 275 12.63 2.11 11.02
C LEU A 275 11.50 1.17 10.61
N ARG A 276 11.65 0.55 9.43
CA ARG A 276 10.68 -0.39 8.90
C ARG A 276 11.35 -1.66 8.40
N MET A 277 10.96 -2.79 8.98
CA MET A 277 11.32 -4.10 8.48
C MET A 277 10.11 -4.74 7.80
N VAL A 278 10.25 -5.08 6.51
CA VAL A 278 9.21 -5.72 5.71
C VAL A 278 9.61 -7.16 5.42
N THR A 279 8.84 -8.12 5.90
CA THR A 279 9.05 -9.55 5.68
C THR A 279 8.30 -9.99 4.42
N ALA A 280 8.92 -9.83 3.25
CA ALA A 280 8.29 -10.18 1.97
C ALA A 280 9.20 -10.94 1.00
N GLN A 281 10.48 -11.10 1.35
CA GLN A 281 11.46 -11.75 0.48
C GLN A 281 11.18 -13.26 0.40
N THR A 282 11.21 -13.83 -0.81
CA THR A 282 10.81 -15.22 -1.11
C THR A 282 11.42 -16.29 -0.20
N ASN A 283 12.65 -16.10 0.25
CA ASN A 283 13.44 -17.06 1.02
C ASN A 283 13.72 -16.59 2.46
N VAL A 284 13.03 -15.56 2.94
CA VAL A 284 13.21 -15.09 4.32
C VAL A 284 12.78 -16.18 5.31
N THR A 285 13.53 -16.33 6.39
CA THR A 285 13.25 -17.30 7.45
C THR A 285 13.21 -16.55 8.79
N MET A 286 12.66 -17.19 9.81
CA MET A 286 12.69 -16.62 11.16
C MET A 286 14.13 -16.43 11.66
N GLU A 287 15.06 -17.31 11.28
CA GLU A 287 16.47 -17.19 11.65
C GLU A 287 17.11 -15.93 11.06
N HIS A 288 16.86 -15.63 9.78
CA HIS A 288 17.32 -14.37 9.17
C HIS A 288 16.83 -13.14 9.94
N VAL A 289 15.57 -13.15 10.37
CA VAL A 289 14.96 -12.04 11.12
C VAL A 289 15.48 -11.97 12.55
N ALA A 290 15.66 -13.09 13.23
CA ALA A 290 16.25 -13.13 14.58
C ALA A 290 17.70 -12.60 14.57
N ASN A 291 18.51 -13.03 13.61
CA ASN A 291 19.89 -12.55 13.44
C ASN A 291 19.92 -11.05 13.10
N SER A 292 19.02 -10.60 12.22
CA SER A 292 18.87 -9.17 11.90
C SER A 292 18.46 -8.36 13.15
N TRP A 293 17.56 -8.90 13.97
CA TRP A 293 17.12 -8.25 15.20
C TRP A 293 18.26 -8.12 16.22
N ASN A 294 19.06 -9.17 16.41
CA ASN A 294 20.24 -9.10 17.27
C ASN A 294 21.23 -8.03 16.79
N LEU A 295 21.50 -7.96 15.48
CA LEU A 295 22.34 -6.92 14.91
C LEU A 295 21.78 -5.51 15.15
N ILE A 296 20.46 -5.32 15.01
CA ILE A 296 19.79 -4.04 15.31
C ILE A 296 20.03 -3.65 16.77
N LYS A 297 19.78 -4.56 17.72
CA LYS A 297 19.94 -4.30 19.16
C LYS A 297 21.37 -3.93 19.52
N GLU A 298 22.34 -4.71 19.05
CA GLU A 298 23.76 -4.46 19.30
C GLU A 298 24.19 -3.10 18.72
N THR A 299 23.81 -2.83 17.48
CA THR A 299 24.18 -1.58 16.79
C THR A 299 23.54 -0.36 17.47
N ALA A 300 22.27 -0.44 17.85
CA ALA A 300 21.56 0.65 18.53
C ALA A 300 22.20 1.01 19.88
N ARG A 301 22.53 -0.01 20.68
CA ARG A 301 23.15 0.16 22.00
C ARG A 301 24.60 0.64 21.93
N ASN A 302 25.32 0.32 20.85
CA ASN A 302 26.69 0.81 20.63
C ASN A 302 26.74 2.26 20.12
N ILE A 303 25.73 2.72 19.38
CA ILE A 303 25.65 4.11 18.86
C ILE A 303 25.20 5.09 19.94
N SER A 304 24.52 4.61 20.97
CA SER A 304 23.99 5.46 22.03
C SER A 304 25.10 6.00 22.92
N PRO A 305 25.08 7.30 23.27
CA PRO A 305 25.97 7.82 24.30
C PRO A 305 25.72 7.02 25.59
N ARG A 306 26.79 6.60 26.26
CA ARG A 306 26.70 6.00 27.60
C ARG A 306 26.12 6.98 28.61
#